data_AF-A0A943YAE5-F1
#
_entry.id   AF-A0A943YAE5-F1
#
_cell.length_a   1.000
_cell.length_b   1.000
_cell.length_c   1.000
_cell.angle_alpha   90.00
_cell.angle_beta   90.00
_cell.angle_gamma   90.00
#
_symmetry.space_group_name_H-M   'P 1'
#
loop_
_entity.id
_entity.type
_entity.pdbx_description
1 polymer ?
#
loop_
_entity_poly.entity_id
_entity_poly.type
_entity_poly.pdbx_seq_one_letter_code
_entity_poly.pdbx_strand_id
1 'polypeptide(L)'
;MDERNKDEKQGGKKYIIPEEIELEEGLQLRRVYDWLPYTYWRILRVMKELGWDMIQIWQGYKANRRPGYCEIYRIVEHETGRVIGDGVTIYQIQKAFAYAEIPLEDKQTEKYQREKLLIAAGEKEKWKQHPANEKVWNPAAKEFYMKYVKADPTDGEPGTEETEPE
;
A
#
# COMPACT_ATOMS: atom_id res chain seq x y z
N MET A 1 -58.33 -21.48 -23.79
CA MET A 1 -57.20 -20.77 -24.41
C MET A 1 -57.11 -19.44 -23.69
N ASP A 2 -56.19 -19.33 -22.74
CA ASP A 2 -56.02 -18.11 -21.94
C ASP A 2 -54.83 -17.33 -22.46
N GLU A 3 -55.12 -16.35 -23.32
CA GLU A 3 -54.26 -15.20 -23.52
C GLU A 3 -54.64 -14.16 -22.47
N ARG A 4 -53.65 -13.70 -21.70
CA ARG A 4 -53.48 -12.36 -21.09
C ARG A 4 -52.59 -12.46 -19.85
N ASN A 5 -51.33 -12.04 -19.94
CA ASN A 5 -50.90 -10.67 -19.64
C ASN A 5 -49.36 -10.65 -19.53
N LYS A 6 -48.70 -10.20 -20.60
CA LYS A 6 -47.35 -9.60 -20.52
C LYS A 6 -47.56 -8.20 -19.97
N ASP A 7 -46.91 -7.86 -18.87
CA ASP A 7 -46.53 -6.47 -18.51
C ASP A 7 -45.74 -6.46 -17.19
N GLU A 8 -44.48 -6.90 -17.23
CA GLU A 8 -43.51 -6.56 -16.19
C GLU A 8 -43.07 -5.10 -16.38
N LYS A 9 -43.80 -4.17 -15.76
CA LYS A 9 -43.37 -2.76 -15.71
C LYS A 9 -42.25 -2.58 -14.67
N GLN A 10 -41.04 -2.40 -15.17
CA GLN A 10 -39.86 -1.97 -14.44
C GLN A 10 -40.06 -0.53 -13.92
N GLY A 11 -40.54 -0.40 -12.68
CA GLY A 11 -40.74 0.88 -11.99
C GLY A 11 -39.43 1.45 -11.47
N GLY A 12 -38.63 2.09 -12.32
CA GLY A 12 -37.49 2.91 -11.89
C GLY A 12 -37.98 4.15 -11.13
N LYS A 13 -37.58 4.30 -9.86
CA LYS A 13 -37.87 5.50 -9.07
C LYS A 13 -37.13 6.69 -9.69
N LYS A 14 -37.88 7.68 -10.20
CA LYS A 14 -37.33 8.98 -10.64
C LYS A 14 -37.11 9.85 -9.40
N TYR A 15 -35.86 10.20 -9.12
CA TYR A 15 -35.53 11.19 -8.10
C TYR A 15 -35.63 12.57 -8.73
N ILE A 16 -36.46 13.44 -8.15
CA ILE A 16 -36.56 14.85 -8.53
C ILE A 16 -35.47 15.57 -7.75
N ILE A 17 -34.46 16.08 -8.45
CA ILE A 17 -33.39 16.89 -7.85
C ILE A 17 -33.90 18.34 -7.87
N PRO A 18 -34.08 19.00 -6.71
CA PRO A 18 -34.50 20.39 -6.68
C PRO A 18 -33.44 21.31 -7.31
N GLU A 19 -33.89 22.34 -8.01
CA GLU A 19 -33.04 23.28 -8.77
C GLU A 19 -32.37 24.33 -7.86
N GLU A 20 -32.97 24.62 -6.70
CA GLU A 20 -32.48 25.58 -5.71
C GLU A 20 -32.37 24.92 -4.33
N ILE A 21 -31.27 25.20 -3.61
CA ILE A 21 -31.00 24.70 -2.25
C ILE A 21 -30.80 25.91 -1.35
N GLU A 22 -31.77 26.17 -0.47
CA GLU A 22 -31.67 27.21 0.56
C GLU A 22 -30.74 26.73 1.68
N LEU A 23 -29.69 27.50 1.98
CA LEU A 23 -28.73 27.20 3.03
C LEU A 23 -29.07 28.02 4.29
N GLU A 24 -29.26 27.35 5.41
CA GLU A 24 -29.42 28.00 6.73
C GLU A 24 -28.17 28.80 7.13
N GLU A 25 -28.37 29.93 7.82
CA GLU A 25 -27.28 30.76 8.36
C GLU A 25 -26.46 29.98 9.38
N GLY A 26 -25.16 29.80 9.09
CA GLY A 26 -24.22 29.05 9.93
C GLY A 26 -23.73 27.73 9.33
N LEU A 27 -24.24 27.32 8.16
CA LEU A 27 -23.72 26.16 7.43
C LEU A 27 -22.27 26.38 7.00
N GLN A 28 -21.41 25.42 7.36
CA GLN A 28 -20.02 25.38 6.93
C GLN A 28 -19.85 24.32 5.85
N LEU A 29 -19.41 24.75 4.67
CA LEU A 29 -19.01 23.83 3.61
C LEU A 29 -17.66 23.21 3.97
N ARG A 30 -17.62 21.88 4.07
CA ARG A 30 -16.37 21.14 4.21
C ARG A 30 -16.01 20.41 2.93
N ARG A 31 -14.73 20.38 2.59
CA ARG A 31 -14.23 19.58 1.47
C ARG A 31 -14.17 18.12 1.90
N VAL A 32 -14.98 17.29 1.27
CA VAL A 32 -14.90 15.83 1.37
C VAL A 32 -14.30 15.32 0.07
N TYR A 33 -13.35 14.39 0.17
CA TYR A 33 -12.72 13.79 -0.99
C TYR A 33 -13.17 12.34 -1.11
N ASP A 34 -13.57 11.91 -2.32
CA ASP A 34 -13.90 10.52 -2.59
C ASP A 34 -12.66 9.61 -2.54
N TRP A 35 -11.47 10.21 -2.70
CA TRP A 35 -10.20 9.52 -2.70
C TRP A 35 -9.08 10.50 -2.32
N LEU A 36 -8.10 10.00 -1.56
CA LEU A 36 -6.86 10.71 -1.25
C LEU A 36 -5.65 9.78 -1.48
N PRO A 37 -4.49 10.33 -1.88
CA PRO A 37 -3.30 9.57 -2.24
C PRO A 37 -2.51 9.10 -1.00
N TYR A 38 -3.13 8.33 -0.09
CA TYR A 38 -2.40 7.79 1.06
C TYR A 38 -1.27 6.87 0.61
N THR A 39 -0.08 7.13 1.15
CA THR A 39 1.05 6.22 0.97
C THR A 39 0.81 4.92 1.73
N TYR A 40 1.39 3.81 1.25
CA TYR A 40 1.35 2.51 1.94
C TYR A 40 1.75 2.62 3.42
N TRP A 41 2.82 3.38 3.70
CA TRP A 41 3.30 3.58 5.08
C TRP A 41 2.32 4.35 5.96
N ARG A 42 1.63 5.36 5.40
CA ARG A 42 0.57 6.05 6.14
C ARG A 42 -0.56 5.09 6.44
N ILE A 43 -0.95 4.26 5.47
CA ILE A 43 -2.01 3.26 5.65
C ILE A 43 -1.65 2.32 6.80
N LEU A 44 -0.44 1.76 6.81
CA LEU A 44 0.01 0.89 7.88
C LEU A 44 -0.02 1.56 9.26
N ARG A 45 0.34 2.84 9.36
CA ARG A 45 0.29 3.56 10.65
C ARG A 45 -1.13 3.75 11.13
N VAL A 46 -2.05 4.17 10.25
CA VAL A 46 -3.48 4.27 10.59
C VAL A 46 -4.03 2.92 11.03
N MET A 47 -3.76 1.85 10.28
CA MET A 47 -4.23 0.50 10.62
C MET A 47 -3.72 0.08 12.02
N LYS A 48 -2.44 0.34 12.31
CA LYS A 48 -1.87 0.07 13.63
C LYS A 48 -2.52 0.89 14.75
N GLU A 49 -2.81 2.17 14.51
CA GLU A 49 -3.54 3.03 15.46
C GLU A 49 -4.96 2.51 15.74
N LEU A 50 -5.59 1.86 14.76
CA LEU A 50 -6.90 1.22 14.87
C LEU A 50 -6.84 -0.21 15.43
N GLY A 51 -5.65 -0.74 15.71
CA GLY A 51 -5.47 -2.12 16.18
C GLY A 51 -5.69 -3.17 15.10
N TRP A 52 -5.44 -2.84 13.84
CA TRP A 52 -5.60 -3.74 12.70
C TRP A 52 -4.27 -4.01 11.98
N ASP A 53 -4.15 -5.22 11.44
CA ASP A 53 -3.05 -5.68 10.63
C ASP A 53 -3.48 -5.85 9.17
N MET A 54 -2.60 -5.45 8.25
CA MET A 54 -2.80 -5.58 6.81
C MET A 54 -1.83 -6.62 6.24
N ILE A 55 -2.36 -7.74 5.78
CA ILE A 55 -1.60 -8.89 5.29
C ILE A 55 -1.75 -9.01 3.78
N GLN A 56 -0.65 -9.01 3.05
CA GLN A 56 -0.69 -9.16 1.59
C GLN A 56 -1.07 -10.59 1.20
N ILE A 57 -2.04 -10.72 0.30
CA ILE A 57 -2.47 -12.00 -0.26
C ILE A 57 -1.57 -12.35 -1.45
N TRP A 58 -1.07 -13.58 -1.50
CA TRP A 58 -0.31 -14.06 -2.65
C TRP A 58 -1.22 -14.18 -3.88
N GLN A 59 -0.88 -13.45 -4.95
CA GLN A 59 -1.67 -13.40 -6.19
C GLN A 59 -1.05 -14.19 -7.35
N GLY A 60 -0.04 -15.01 -7.06
CA GLY A 60 0.73 -15.72 -8.07
C GLY A 60 2.11 -15.13 -8.33
N TYR A 61 2.99 -15.95 -8.90
CA TYR A 61 4.29 -15.52 -9.37
C TYR A 61 4.16 -14.49 -10.50
N LYS A 62 4.96 -13.41 -10.46
CA LYS A 62 4.98 -12.34 -11.47
C LYS A 62 3.61 -11.67 -11.72
N ALA A 63 2.71 -11.69 -10.74
CA ALA A 63 1.39 -11.07 -10.86
C ALA A 63 1.46 -9.57 -11.24
N ASN A 64 2.50 -8.87 -10.75
CA ASN A 64 2.79 -7.47 -11.06
C ASN A 64 3.09 -7.14 -12.53
N ARG A 65 3.31 -8.16 -13.38
CA ARG A 65 3.52 -7.95 -14.84
C ARG A 65 2.21 -7.79 -15.61
N ARG A 66 1.07 -8.01 -14.97
CA ARG A 66 -0.24 -7.87 -15.60
C ARG A 66 -0.65 -6.39 -15.62
N PRO A 67 -1.20 -5.89 -16.74
CA PRO A 67 -1.75 -4.54 -16.78
C PRO A 67 -2.89 -4.41 -15.78
N GLY A 68 -2.90 -3.31 -15.01
CA GLY A 68 -3.90 -3.10 -13.95
C GLY A 68 -3.68 -3.92 -12.68
N TYR A 69 -2.50 -4.53 -12.50
CA TYR A 69 -2.16 -5.20 -11.25
C TYR A 69 -2.34 -4.26 -10.05
N CYS A 70 -3.06 -4.75 -9.05
CA CYS A 70 -3.22 -4.09 -7.78
C CYS A 70 -2.99 -5.09 -6.67
N GLU A 71 -2.26 -4.67 -5.64
CA GLU A 71 -2.08 -5.47 -4.44
C GLU A 71 -3.42 -5.61 -3.70
N ILE A 72 -3.63 -6.81 -3.20
CA ILE A 72 -4.84 -7.27 -2.52
C ILE A 72 -4.39 -7.75 -1.15
N TYR A 73 -5.11 -7.34 -0.13
CA TYR A 73 -4.79 -7.55 1.26
C TYR A 73 -5.97 -8.13 2.01
N ARG A 74 -5.63 -8.80 3.11
CA ARG A 74 -6.54 -9.20 4.17
C ARG A 74 -6.32 -8.29 5.37
N ILE A 75 -7.41 -7.75 5.90
CA ILE A 75 -7.40 -6.92 7.10
C ILE A 75 -7.84 -7.79 8.28
N VAL A 76 -7.00 -7.83 9.31
CA VAL A 76 -7.18 -8.67 10.49
C VAL A 76 -7.13 -7.80 11.74
N GLU A 77 -8.02 -8.04 12.70
CA GLU A 77 -7.93 -7.40 14.00
C GLU A 77 -6.75 -7.97 14.80
N HIS A 78 -5.87 -7.11 15.31
CA HIS A 78 -4.63 -7.50 15.98
C HIS A 78 -4.89 -8.32 17.25
N GLU A 79 -5.90 -7.94 18.03
CA GLU A 79 -6.18 -8.57 19.33
C GLU A 79 -6.83 -9.96 19.19
N THR A 80 -7.82 -10.09 18.31
CA THR A 80 -8.63 -11.31 18.20
C THR A 80 -8.21 -12.22 17.05
N GLY A 81 -7.43 -11.69 16.11
CA GLY A 81 -7.11 -12.38 14.85
C GLY A 81 -8.30 -12.52 13.89
N ARG A 82 -9.43 -11.82 14.15
CA ARG A 82 -10.61 -11.90 13.29
C ARG A 82 -10.37 -11.19 11.97
N VAL A 83 -10.78 -11.83 10.88
CA VAL A 83 -10.73 -11.23 9.54
C VAL A 83 -11.88 -10.23 9.41
N ILE A 84 -11.53 -8.95 9.26
CA ILE A 84 -12.49 -7.86 9.08
C ILE A 84 -12.86 -7.73 7.60
N GLY A 85 -11.88 -7.88 6.72
CA GLY A 85 -12.06 -7.82 5.29
C GLY A 85 -11.04 -8.68 4.58
N ASP A 86 -11.50 -9.50 3.63
CA ASP A 86 -10.65 -10.30 2.77
C ASP A 86 -10.74 -9.80 1.33
N GLY A 87 -9.62 -9.83 0.60
CA GLY A 87 -9.63 -9.42 -0.81
C GLY A 87 -9.69 -7.90 -1.04
N VAL A 88 -9.21 -7.08 -0.11
CA VAL A 88 -9.30 -5.61 -0.20
C VAL A 88 -8.10 -5.03 -0.95
N THR A 89 -8.36 -4.15 -1.92
CA THR A 89 -7.31 -3.44 -2.67
C THR A 89 -6.82 -2.20 -1.92
N ILE A 90 -5.59 -1.76 -2.22
CA ILE A 90 -5.06 -0.52 -1.63
C ILE A 90 -5.92 0.70 -1.95
N TYR A 91 -6.53 0.75 -3.15
CA TYR A 91 -7.42 1.84 -3.56
C TYR A 91 -8.72 1.88 -2.75
N GLN A 92 -9.30 0.72 -2.43
CA GLN A 92 -10.48 0.66 -1.58
C GLN A 92 -10.17 1.17 -0.16
N ILE A 93 -8.99 0.84 0.37
CA ILE A 93 -8.54 1.35 1.67
C ILE A 93 -8.37 2.87 1.62
N GLN A 94 -7.73 3.40 0.58
CA GLN A 94 -7.56 4.85 0.39
C GLN A 94 -8.92 5.59 0.31
N LYS A 95 -9.90 5.03 -0.40
CA LYS A 95 -11.25 5.59 -0.45
C LYS A 95 -11.91 5.56 0.92
N ALA A 96 -11.85 4.44 1.62
CA ALA A 96 -12.42 4.30 2.96
C ALA A 96 -11.82 5.32 3.94
N PHE A 97 -10.52 5.56 3.87
CA PHE A 97 -9.85 6.55 4.71
C PHE A 97 -10.22 7.99 4.37
N ALA A 98 -10.40 8.29 3.08
CA ALA A 98 -10.87 9.60 2.64
C ALA A 98 -12.31 9.88 3.11
N TYR A 99 -13.20 8.88 3.02
CA TYR A 99 -14.57 8.98 3.54
C TYR A 99 -14.63 9.09 5.06
N ALA A 100 -13.72 8.41 5.77
CA ALA A 100 -13.57 8.52 7.22
C ALA A 100 -12.86 9.82 7.65
N GLU A 101 -12.54 10.72 6.70
CA GLU A 101 -11.89 12.01 6.93
C GLU A 101 -10.55 11.86 7.69
N ILE A 102 -9.85 10.74 7.48
CA ILE A 102 -8.57 10.47 8.13
C ILE A 102 -7.50 11.40 7.53
N PRO A 103 -6.72 12.13 8.34
CA PRO A 103 -5.70 13.03 7.81
C PRO A 103 -4.68 12.30 6.93
N LEU A 104 -4.40 12.86 5.74
CA LEU A 104 -3.41 12.33 4.80
C LEU A 104 -2.00 12.34 5.39
N GLU A 105 -1.65 13.43 6.06
CA GLU A 105 -0.35 13.60 6.70
C GLU A 105 -0.49 13.50 8.21
N ASP A 106 0.48 12.86 8.85
CA ASP A 106 0.67 12.88 10.30
C ASP A 106 1.84 13.80 10.66
N LYS A 107 2.03 14.09 11.95
CA LYS A 107 3.16 14.90 12.46
C LYS A 107 4.52 14.42 11.96
N GLN A 108 4.66 13.12 11.68
CA GLN A 108 5.89 12.52 11.17
C GLN A 108 6.11 12.85 9.68
N THR A 109 5.03 12.78 8.89
CA THR A 109 5.03 13.12 7.47
C THR A 109 5.24 14.62 7.27
N GLU A 110 4.60 15.45 8.09
CA GLU A 110 4.82 16.90 8.13
C GLU A 110 6.28 17.26 8.41
N LYS A 111 6.92 16.58 9.38
CA LYS A 111 8.34 16.78 9.69
C LYS A 111 9.23 16.49 8.46
N TYR A 112 8.96 15.39 7.77
CA TYR A 112 9.71 15.00 6.57
C TYR A 112 9.48 15.98 5.41
N GLN A 113 8.24 16.39 5.16
CA GLN A 113 7.86 17.40 4.17
C GLN A 113 8.59 18.73 4.45
N ARG A 114 8.55 19.18 5.71
CA ARG A 114 9.24 20.40 6.16
C ARG A 114 10.74 20.32 5.98
N GLU A 115 11.36 19.18 6.34
CA GLU A 115 12.79 18.97 6.14
C GLU A 115 13.18 19.00 4.65
N LYS A 116 12.36 18.41 3.78
CA LYS A 116 12.57 18.43 2.33
C LYS A 116 12.48 19.86 1.77
N LEU A 117 11.53 20.66 2.24
CA LEU A 117 11.37 22.06 1.86
C LEU A 117 12.57 22.91 2.32
N LEU A 118 13.05 22.71 3.55
CA LEU A 118 14.24 23.39 4.07
C LEU A 118 15.51 23.06 3.26
N ILE A 119 15.65 21.80 2.81
CA ILE A 119 16.76 21.41 1.91
C ILE A 119 16.60 22.09 0.55
N ALA A 120 15.39 22.15 0.00
CA ALA A 120 15.13 22.81 -1.29
C ALA A 120 15.36 24.33 -1.23
N ALA A 121 15.05 24.96 -0.08
CA ALA A 121 15.33 26.37 0.20
C ALA A 121 16.82 26.65 0.48
N GLY A 122 17.66 25.62 0.60
CA GLY A 122 19.08 25.75 0.92
C GLY A 122 19.38 26.06 2.39
N GLU A 123 18.36 26.10 3.25
CA GLU A 123 18.49 26.38 4.69
C GLU A 123 18.99 25.16 5.49
N LYS A 124 18.99 23.98 4.87
CA LYS A 124 19.53 22.74 5.46
C LYS A 124 20.41 22.02 4.46
N GLU A 125 21.63 21.66 4.86
CA GLU A 125 22.50 20.83 4.02
C GLU A 125 21.79 19.49 3.72
N LYS A 126 21.71 19.13 2.44
CA LYS A 126 21.32 17.79 2.01
C LYS A 126 22.28 16.80 2.64
N TRP A 127 21.77 15.70 3.19
CA TRP A 127 22.60 14.60 3.68
C TRP A 127 23.70 14.28 2.66
N LYS A 128 24.97 14.49 3.05
CA LYS A 128 26.12 14.04 2.27
C LYS A 128 26.06 12.52 2.27
N GLN A 129 26.20 11.88 1.10
CA GLN A 129 26.40 10.44 1.06
C GLN A 129 27.57 10.12 1.99
N HIS A 130 27.37 9.21 2.94
CA HIS A 130 28.49 8.58 3.60
C HIS A 130 29.38 8.01 2.50
N PRO A 131 30.72 8.22 2.54
CA PRO A 131 31.61 7.64 1.54
C PRO A 131 31.27 6.16 1.39
N ALA A 132 31.14 5.71 0.14
CA ALA A 132 30.67 4.38 -0.20
C ALA A 132 31.49 3.32 0.54
N ASN A 133 30.94 2.86 1.67
CA ASN A 133 31.28 1.65 2.39
C ASN A 133 32.75 1.22 2.20
N GLU A 134 33.70 2.04 2.68
CA GLU A 134 35.01 1.51 3.01
C GLU A 134 34.72 0.48 4.10
N LYS A 135 34.67 -0.80 3.72
CA LYS A 135 34.36 -1.90 4.62
C LYS A 135 35.49 -1.98 5.64
N VAL A 136 35.46 -1.11 6.65
CA VAL A 136 36.26 -1.21 7.86
C VAL A 136 35.68 -2.40 8.62
N TRP A 137 36.07 -3.60 8.20
CA TRP A 137 35.80 -4.80 8.97
C TRP A 137 36.44 -4.62 10.33
N ASN A 138 35.65 -4.73 11.39
CA ASN A 138 36.19 -5.01 12.71
C ASN A 138 37.04 -6.29 12.59
N PRO A 139 38.34 -6.28 12.91
CA PRO A 139 39.22 -7.43 12.73
C PRO A 139 38.66 -8.72 13.36
N ALA A 140 38.02 -8.59 14.53
CA ALA A 140 37.40 -9.70 15.23
C ALA A 140 36.21 -10.32 14.46
N ALA A 141 35.43 -9.48 13.77
CA ALA A 141 34.35 -9.97 12.92
C ALA A 141 34.91 -10.70 11.71
N LYS A 142 36.03 -10.23 11.13
CA LYS A 142 36.64 -10.83 9.93
C LYS A 142 37.18 -12.22 10.25
N GLU A 143 37.84 -12.37 11.39
CA GLU A 143 38.30 -13.67 11.88
C GLU A 143 37.14 -14.62 12.18
N PHE A 144 36.06 -14.12 12.80
CA PHE A 144 34.85 -14.91 13.01
C PHE A 144 34.27 -15.40 11.67
N TYR A 145 34.08 -14.51 10.70
CA TYR A 145 33.53 -14.87 9.39
C TYR A 145 34.41 -15.88 8.64
N MET A 146 35.74 -15.68 8.63
CA MET A 146 36.69 -16.59 7.98
C MET A 146 36.80 -17.95 8.68
N LYS A 147 36.55 -18.02 9.99
CA LYS A 147 36.53 -19.29 10.74
C LYS A 147 35.33 -20.17 10.37
N TYR A 148 34.18 -19.56 10.06
CA TYR A 148 32.92 -20.28 9.85
C TYR A 148 32.52 -20.42 8.37
N VAL A 149 33.04 -19.57 7.48
CA VAL A 149 32.88 -19.72 6.02
C VAL A 149 34.09 -20.49 5.48
N LYS A 150 34.02 -21.83 5.55
CA LYS A 150 34.89 -22.68 4.71
C LYS A 150 34.42 -22.51 3.27
N ALA A 151 35.25 -21.86 2.46
CA ALA A 151 35.23 -21.79 0.99
C ALA A 151 33.89 -22.16 0.33
N ASP A 152 33.14 -21.15 -0.10
CA ASP A 152 32.07 -21.34 -1.08
C ASP A 152 32.61 -22.21 -2.23
N PRO A 153 31.93 -23.31 -2.63
CA PRO A 153 32.36 -24.08 -3.78
C PRO A 153 32.33 -23.14 -4.98
N THR A 154 33.47 -23.03 -5.67
CA THR A 154 33.63 -22.25 -6.89
C THR A 154 32.49 -22.60 -7.84
N ASP A 155 31.71 -21.59 -8.25
CA ASP A 155 30.64 -21.73 -9.24
C ASP A 155 31.20 -22.39 -10.51
N GLY A 156 31.05 -23.72 -10.60
CA GLY A 156 31.37 -24.48 -11.80
C GLY A 156 30.35 -24.12 -12.87
N GLU A 157 30.83 -23.60 -13.99
CA GLU A 157 30.03 -23.39 -15.19
C GLU A 157 29.21 -24.67 -15.50
N PRO A 158 27.91 -24.56 -15.84
CA PRO A 158 27.09 -25.72 -16.15
C PRO A 158 27.61 -26.36 -17.43
N GLY A 159 28.35 -27.47 -17.30
CA GLY A 159 28.78 -28.31 -18.40
C GLY A 159 27.58 -28.81 -19.19
N THR A 160 27.56 -28.44 -20.48
CA THR A 160 26.82 -29.12 -21.52
C THR A 160 27.43 -30.50 -21.80
N GLU A 161 26.60 -31.37 -22.40
CA GLU A 161 26.89 -32.72 -22.93
C GLU A 161 26.75 -33.87 -21.93
N GLU A 162 26.17 -35.03 -22.21
CA GLU A 162 25.35 -35.59 -23.30
C GLU A 162 24.88 -36.94 -22.70
N THR A 163 23.59 -37.22 -22.61
CA THR A 163 23.10 -38.55 -22.21
C THR A 163 22.95 -39.43 -23.45
N GLU A 164 23.84 -40.39 -23.64
CA GLU A 164 23.62 -41.53 -24.54
C GLU A 164 22.63 -42.52 -23.90
N PRO A 165 21.73 -43.15 -24.68
CA PRO A 165 20.77 -44.13 -24.18
C PRO A 165 21.35 -45.56 -24.18
N GLU A 166 20.98 -46.34 -23.16
CA GLU A 166 21.08 -47.82 -23.17
C GLU A 166 19.86 -48.46 -23.84
#